data_AF-A0A965GGE7-F1
#
_entry.id   AF-A0A965GGE7-F1
#
_cell.length_a   1.000
_cell.length_b   1.000
_cell.length_c   1.000
_cell.angle_alpha   90.00
_cell.angle_beta   90.00
_cell.angle_gamma   90.00
#
_symmetry.space_group_name_H-M   'P 1'
#
loop_
_entity.id
_entity.type
_entity.pdbx_description
1 polymer ?
#
loop_
_entity_poly.entity_id
_entity_poly.type
_entity_poly.pdbx_seq_one_letter_code
_entity_poly.pdbx_strand_id
1 'polypeptide(L)'
;MNDAACRGLSSMFFPTPAERPQAREQRESMAREVCSSCEVQTACREFARNHHEYGFWGGESEEQRHQAGFHLIAPIGIRANSR
;
A
#
# COMPACT_ATOMS: atom_id res chain seq x y z
N MET A 1 -9.61 -16.44 -0.12
CA MET A 1 -8.59 -16.02 0.88
C MET A 1 -9.30 -15.31 2.03
N ASN A 2 -9.77 -16.08 3.02
CA ASN A 2 -10.48 -15.57 4.20
C ASN A 2 -9.54 -15.37 5.41
N ASP A 3 -8.23 -15.33 5.15
CA ASP A 3 -7.21 -15.35 6.22
C ASP A 3 -6.39 -14.05 6.31
N ALA A 4 -6.64 -13.10 5.40
CA ALA A 4 -6.03 -11.77 5.50
C ALA A 4 -6.47 -11.02 6.77
N ALA A 5 -5.49 -10.66 7.62
CA ALA A 5 -5.70 -9.90 8.87
C ALA A 5 -6.27 -8.49 8.64
N CYS A 6 -6.12 -7.94 7.43
CA CYS A 6 -6.62 -6.62 7.06
C CYS A 6 -8.13 -6.56 6.74
N ARG A 7 -8.85 -7.69 6.85
CA ARG A 7 -10.28 -7.74 6.53
C ARG A 7 -11.09 -6.84 7.48
N GLY A 8 -11.90 -5.95 6.90
CA GLY A 8 -12.70 -4.97 7.66
C GLY A 8 -11.98 -3.66 7.96
N LEU A 9 -10.70 -3.53 7.59
CA LEU A 9 -9.88 -2.33 7.82
C LEU A 9 -9.59 -1.53 6.54
N SER A 10 -10.41 -1.68 5.49
CA SER A 10 -10.15 -1.12 4.16
C SER A 10 -9.80 0.38 4.17
N SER A 11 -10.41 1.18 5.04
CA SER A 11 -10.09 2.61 5.20
C SER A 11 -8.64 2.90 5.60
N MET A 12 -7.94 1.95 6.23
CA MET A 12 -6.51 2.09 6.56
C MET A 12 -5.62 1.68 5.38
N PHE A 13 -6.07 0.76 4.54
CA PHE A 13 -5.28 0.24 3.42
C PHE A 13 -5.43 1.10 2.15
N PHE A 14 -6.55 1.80 2.00
CA PHE A 14 -6.82 2.65 0.85
C PHE A 14 -6.94 4.11 1.28
N PRO A 15 -6.10 5.02 0.73
CA PRO A 15 -6.16 6.44 1.05
C PRO A 15 -7.43 7.10 0.52
N THR A 16 -7.87 8.16 1.19
CA THR A 16 -8.95 9.02 0.70
C THR A 16 -8.43 10.07 -0.29
N PRO A 17 -9.28 10.55 -1.23
CA PRO A 17 -8.90 11.65 -2.11
C PRO A 17 -8.47 12.87 -1.30
N ALA A 18 -7.35 13.50 -1.70
CA ALA A 18 -6.75 14.65 -1.03
C ALA A 18 -6.26 14.38 0.42
N GLU A 19 -5.86 13.15 0.73
CA GLU A 19 -5.17 12.82 1.98
C GLU A 19 -3.89 13.67 2.16
N ARG A 20 -3.71 14.23 3.37
CA ARG A 20 -2.50 14.99 3.71
C ARG A 20 -1.31 14.03 3.93
N PRO A 21 -0.07 14.40 3.57
CA PRO A 21 1.11 13.53 3.74
C PRO A 21 1.28 12.97 5.15
N GLN A 22 1.03 13.78 6.19
CA GLN A 22 1.11 13.35 7.59
C GLN A 22 0.05 12.28 7.94
N ALA A 23 -1.16 12.42 7.40
CA ALA A 23 -2.22 11.42 7.58
C ALA A 23 -1.87 10.13 6.83
N ARG A 24 -1.27 10.25 5.64
CA ARG A 24 -0.74 9.10 4.88
C ARG A 24 0.29 8.33 5.70
N GLU A 25 1.30 9.01 6.25
CA GLU A 25 2.35 8.35 7.05
C GLU A 25 1.78 7.60 8.26
N GLN A 26 0.86 8.22 9.00
CA GLN A 26 0.21 7.60 10.15
C GLN A 26 -0.59 6.36 9.73
N ARG A 27 -1.41 6.50 8.68
CA ARG A 27 -2.22 5.42 8.13
C ARG A 27 -1.35 4.25 7.66
N GLU A 28 -0.27 4.53 6.92
CA GLU A 28 0.66 3.51 6.45
C GLU A 28 1.42 2.83 7.59
N SER A 29 1.76 3.55 8.65
CA SER A 29 2.34 2.97 9.87
C SER A 29 1.37 1.96 10.51
N MET A 30 0.10 2.34 10.68
CA MET A 30 -0.92 1.45 11.24
C MET A 30 -1.16 0.23 10.35
N ALA A 31 -1.25 0.44 9.03
CA ALA A 31 -1.43 -0.65 8.07
C ALA A 31 -0.24 -1.63 8.08
N ARG A 32 0.98 -1.13 8.28
CA ARG A 32 2.20 -1.94 8.39
C ARG A 32 2.16 -2.86 9.61
N GLU A 33 1.73 -2.36 10.76
CA GLU A 33 1.58 -3.18 11.97
C GLU A 33 0.62 -4.35 11.75
N VAL A 34 -0.55 -4.08 11.15
CA VAL A 34 -1.53 -5.13 10.82
C VAL A 34 -0.97 -6.12 9.78
N CYS A 35 -0.25 -5.63 8.77
CA CYS A 35 0.36 -6.49 7.76
C CYS A 35 1.46 -7.39 8.34
N SER A 36 2.17 -6.95 9.37
CA SER A 36 3.31 -7.68 9.96
C SER A 36 2.93 -9.03 10.58
N SER A 37 1.68 -9.16 11.05
CA SER A 37 1.14 -10.38 11.65
C SER A 37 0.32 -11.23 10.67
N CYS A 38 0.20 -10.80 9.40
CA CYS A 38 -0.64 -11.45 8.40
C CYS A 38 0.10 -12.60 7.71
N GLU A 39 -0.46 -13.81 7.78
CA GLU A 39 0.15 -15.00 7.17
C GLU A 39 0.23 -14.95 5.64
N VAL A 40 -0.70 -14.24 5.00
CA VAL A 40 -0.73 -14.07 3.54
C VAL A 40 0.08 -12.87 3.05
N GLN A 41 0.96 -12.28 3.88
CA GLN A 41 1.70 -11.06 3.55
C GLN A 41 2.47 -11.18 2.23
N THR A 42 3.24 -12.25 2.04
CA THR A 42 4.07 -12.46 0.84
C THR A 42 3.22 -12.57 -0.43
N ALA A 43 2.20 -13.45 -0.41
CA ALA A 43 1.31 -13.63 -1.56
C ALA A 43 0.54 -12.34 -1.89
N CYS A 44 0.10 -11.60 -0.86
CA CYS A 44 -0.57 -10.31 -1.01
C CYS A 44 0.35 -9.26 -1.66
N ARG A 45 1.63 -9.23 -1.27
CA ARG A 45 2.64 -8.34 -1.83
C ARG A 45 2.90 -8.64 -3.30
N GLU A 46 3.11 -9.91 -3.65
CA GLU A 46 3.37 -10.34 -5.03
C GLU A 46 2.17 -10.06 -5.93
N PHE A 47 0.96 -10.34 -5.45
CA PHE A 47 -0.27 -10.03 -6.16
C PHE A 47 -0.35 -8.53 -6.49
N ALA A 48 -0.17 -7.67 -5.48
CA ALA A 48 -0.28 -6.24 -5.66
C ALA A 48 0.82 -5.66 -6.58
N ARG A 49 2.01 -6.26 -6.58
CA ARG A 49 3.11 -5.89 -7.49
C ARG A 49 2.79 -6.27 -8.94
N ASN A 50 2.28 -7.49 -9.17
CA ASN A 50 1.98 -7.99 -10.52
C ASN A 50 0.73 -7.36 -11.14
N HIS A 51 -0.25 -7.01 -10.31
CA HIS A 51 -1.52 -6.41 -10.74
C HIS A 51 -1.55 -4.87 -10.62
N HIS A 52 -0.47 -4.27 -10.14
CA HIS A 52 -0.33 -2.83 -9.95
C HIS A 52 -1.47 -2.21 -9.13
N GLU A 53 -1.87 -2.90 -8.06
CA GLU A 53 -3.02 -2.54 -7.21
C GLU A 53 -2.81 -1.21 -6.48
N TYR A 54 -3.89 -0.49 -6.17
CA TYR A 54 -3.85 0.81 -5.47
C TYR A 54 -3.80 0.66 -3.95
N GLY A 55 -3.09 1.54 -3.23
CA GLY A 55 -3.04 1.54 -1.75
C GLY A 55 -1.93 0.69 -1.12
N PHE A 56 -2.14 0.27 0.13
CA PHE A 56 -1.17 -0.48 0.94
C PHE A 56 -1.42 -1.99 0.83
N TRP A 57 -0.42 -2.75 0.43
CA TRP A 57 -0.54 -4.19 0.20
C TRP A 57 0.69 -4.94 0.69
N GLY A 58 0.49 -6.04 1.42
CA GLY A 58 1.57 -6.95 1.81
C GLY A 58 2.74 -6.29 2.55
N GLY A 59 2.50 -5.17 3.25
CA GLY A 59 3.54 -4.41 3.95
C GLY A 59 4.15 -3.24 3.15
N GLU A 60 3.68 -2.97 1.94
CA GLU A 60 4.21 -1.92 1.05
C GLU A 60 3.14 -0.93 0.63
N SER A 61 3.47 0.37 0.66
CA SER A 61 2.69 1.40 -0.03
C SER A 61 3.01 1.41 -1.53
N GLU A 62 2.21 2.14 -2.30
CA GLU A 62 2.46 2.36 -3.73
C GLU A 62 3.82 3.00 -3.99
N GLU A 63 4.20 3.99 -3.17
CA GLU A 63 5.50 4.64 -3.28
C GLU A 63 6.63 3.65 -3.02
N GLN A 64 6.50 2.78 -2.02
CA GLN A 64 7.49 1.74 -1.74
C GLN A 64 7.59 0.72 -2.89
N ARG A 65 6.45 0.32 -3.48
CA ARG A 65 6.44 -0.54 -4.67
C ARG A 65 7.10 0.14 -5.87
N HIS A 66 6.87 1.43 -6.06
CA HIS A 66 7.51 2.21 -7.11
C HIS A 66 9.03 2.32 -6.90
N GLN A 67 9.48 2.61 -5.68
CA GLN A 67 10.90 2.63 -5.32
C GLN A 67 11.58 1.26 -5.50
N ALA A 68 10.83 0.16 -5.31
CA ALA A 68 11.30 -1.20 -5.58
C ALA A 68 11.32 -1.56 -7.08
N GLY A 69 10.92 -0.64 -7.98
CA GLY A 69 10.97 -0.82 -9.42
C GLY A 69 9.70 -1.42 -10.05
N PHE A 70 8.60 -1.55 -9.29
CA PHE A 70 7.32 -2.00 -9.84
C PHE A 70 6.56 -0.83 -10.45
N HIS A 71 5.99 -1.05 -11.64
CA HIS A 71 5.17 -0.04 -12.31
C HIS A 71 3.84 0.15 -11.60
N LEU A 72 3.36 1.38 -11.52
CA LEU A 72 1.99 1.69 -11.07
C LEU A 72 1.16 2.08 -12.31
N ILE A 73 -0.11 1.66 -12.37
CA ILE A 73 -1.02 1.99 -13.50
C ILE A 73 -1.27 3.50 -13.57
N ALA A 74 -1.24 4.21 -12.42
CA ALA A 74 -1.35 5.66 -12.38
C ALA A 74 -0.41 6.23 -11.29
N PRO A 75 0.39 7.27 -11.57
CA PRO A 75 1.21 7.92 -10.56
C PRO A 75 0.30 8.77 -9.66
N ILE A 76 -0.11 8.23 -8.52
CA ILE A 76 -0.90 8.99 -7.56
C ILE A 76 0.03 9.86 -6.73
N GLY A 77 0.04 11.16 -7.04
CA GLY A 77 0.65 12.17 -6.17
C GLY A 77 2.16 12.02 -5.93
N ILE A 78 2.86 11.21 -6.73
CA ILE A 78 4.32 11.28 -6.78
C ILE A 78 4.64 12.64 -7.36
N ARG A 79 5.15 13.56 -6.52
CA ARG A 79 5.88 14.71 -7.02
C ARG A 79 7.01 14.12 -7.84
N ALA A 80 6.85 14.11 -9.17
CA ALA A 80 7.92 13.84 -10.09
C ALA A 80 9.02 14.84 -9.72
N ASN A 81 10.06 14.37 -9.03
CA ASN A 81 11.21 15.19 -8.76
C ASN A 81 11.91 15.34 -10.11
N SER A 82 11.55 16.41 -10.82
CA SER A 82 12.18 16.84 -12.05
C SER A 82 13.68 16.99 -11.76
N ARG A 83 14.49 16.20 -12.46
CA ARG A 83 15.92 16.51 -12.61
C ARG A 83 16.08 17.83 -13.36
#